data_AF-A0ABD1CH37-F1
#
_entry.id   AF-A0ABD1CH37-F1
#
_cell.length_a   1.000
_cell.length_b   1.000
_cell.length_c   1.000
_cell.angle_alpha   90.00
_cell.angle_beta   90.00
_cell.angle_gamma   90.00
#
_symmetry.space_group_name_H-M   'P 1'
#
loop_
_entity.id
_entity.type
_entity.pdbx_description
1 polymer ?
#
loop_
_entity_poly.entity_id
_entity_poly.type
_entity_poly.pdbx_seq_one_letter_code
_entity_poly.pdbx_strand_id
1 'polypeptide(L)'
;MEVVHLVLPNIFRNEPILTVVCGYEKYDLHKSNAWEKILLLSLIVLMFFITQAYEIKLLSMMISRPATKELKTLAELQSSGVKIKADFLRHPGTKNNPQLENLVVNGSEEIFNMDMVHAYILDREWAKIMLPMYYDPVQRLQRYSIMEQSLGVYPVMFMLQKRGPFMEHFGTTLAGFVESGIYDFLSKASIFVTIPIHLGVSVE
;
A
#
# COMPACT_ATOMS: atom_id res chain seq x y z
N MET A 1 1.45 -45.92 6.09
CA MET A 1 2.26 -46.19 7.30
C MET A 1 2.58 -47.67 7.51
N GLU A 2 1.86 -48.64 6.93
CA GLU A 2 2.26 -50.08 6.98
C GLU A 2 2.93 -50.61 5.70
N VAL A 3 2.68 -49.97 4.56
CA VAL A 3 3.04 -50.53 3.24
C VAL A 3 4.56 -50.57 3.00
N VAL A 4 5.33 -49.61 3.54
CA VAL A 4 6.79 -49.55 3.36
C VAL A 4 7.50 -50.62 4.20
N HIS A 5 6.95 -50.94 5.37
CA HIS A 5 7.50 -51.95 6.28
C HIS A 5 7.24 -53.38 5.79
N LEU A 6 6.23 -53.56 4.94
CA LEU A 6 5.86 -54.84 4.32
C LEU A 6 6.71 -55.20 3.09
N VAL A 7 7.22 -54.19 2.37
CA VAL A 7 7.95 -54.42 1.10
C VAL A 7 9.45 -54.68 1.33
N LEU A 8 10.06 -54.16 2.40
CA LEU A 8 11.52 -54.26 2.64
C LEU A 8 11.87 -54.55 4.12
N PRO A 9 11.42 -55.66 4.72
CA PRO A 9 11.60 -55.94 6.16
C PRO A 9 13.05 -56.22 6.58
N ASN A 10 13.99 -56.39 5.65
CA ASN A 10 15.36 -56.81 5.92
C ASN A 10 16.42 -55.71 5.83
N ILE A 11 16.06 -54.48 5.43
CA ILE A 11 17.04 -53.42 5.14
C ILE A 11 17.00 -52.27 6.16
N PHE A 12 15.87 -52.04 6.83
CA PHE A 12 15.71 -50.92 7.77
C PHE A 12 15.13 -51.40 9.10
N ARG A 13 15.85 -51.12 10.19
CA ARG A 13 15.36 -51.35 11.55
C ARG A 13 14.68 -50.11 12.15
N ASN A 14 15.06 -48.92 11.69
CA ASN A 14 14.40 -47.66 12.05
C ASN A 14 13.43 -47.21 10.95
N GLU A 15 12.33 -46.57 11.33
CA GLU A 15 11.41 -45.95 10.36
C GLU A 15 12.02 -44.66 9.80
N PRO A 16 12.49 -44.65 8.53
CA PRO A 16 13.37 -43.60 8.02
C PRO A 16 12.68 -42.23 7.94
N ILE A 17 11.38 -42.20 7.69
CA ILE A 17 10.60 -40.95 7.58
C ILE A 17 10.38 -40.35 8.98
N LEU A 18 10.12 -41.18 9.99
CA LEU A 18 9.85 -40.71 11.36
C LEU A 18 11.12 -40.17 12.02
N THR A 19 12.27 -40.80 11.76
CA THR A 19 13.57 -40.31 12.24
C THR A 19 13.97 -38.99 11.58
N VAL A 20 13.73 -38.82 10.27
CA VAL A 20 14.14 -37.58 9.57
C VAL A 20 13.17 -36.41 9.79
N VAL A 21 11.85 -36.67 9.87
CA VAL A 21 10.84 -35.59 10.01
C VAL A 21 10.59 -35.23 11.47
N CYS A 22 10.54 -36.22 12.37
CA CYS A 22 10.19 -36.01 13.77
C CYS A 22 11.39 -36.10 14.73
N GLY A 23 12.59 -36.40 14.23
CA GLY A 23 13.76 -36.63 15.07
C GLY A 23 13.59 -37.83 16.02
N TYR A 24 12.64 -38.73 15.75
CA TYR A 24 12.29 -39.83 16.65
C TYR A 24 13.14 -41.06 16.34
N GLU A 25 14.03 -41.40 17.26
CA GLU A 25 14.86 -42.60 17.19
C GLU A 25 14.23 -43.71 18.04
N LYS A 26 13.67 -44.74 17.41
CA LYS A 26 13.17 -45.95 18.11
C LYS A 26 14.32 -46.87 18.56
N TYR A 27 15.46 -46.82 17.89
CA TYR A 27 16.62 -47.68 18.15
C TYR A 27 17.92 -46.89 17.96
N ASP A 28 18.88 -47.15 18.86
CA ASP A 28 20.14 -46.43 19.00
C ASP A 28 20.97 -46.46 17.70
N LEU A 29 21.05 -45.30 17.01
CA LEU A 29 21.65 -45.15 15.67
C LEU A 29 23.12 -45.61 15.63
N HIS A 30 23.79 -45.61 16.78
CA HIS A 30 25.20 -45.98 16.91
C HIS A 30 25.47 -47.47 16.62
N LYS A 31 24.49 -48.35 16.86
CA LYS A 31 24.60 -49.81 16.63
C LYS A 31 24.08 -50.28 15.27
N SER A 32 23.62 -49.38 14.41
CA SER A 32 23.06 -49.74 13.10
C SER A 32 24.11 -49.85 11.97
N ASN A 33 23.75 -50.62 10.93
CA ASN A 33 24.51 -50.94 9.72
C ASN A 33 24.94 -49.66 8.96
N ALA A 34 26.16 -49.65 8.40
CA ALA A 34 26.75 -48.48 7.75
C ALA A 34 25.92 -47.96 6.55
N TRP A 35 25.23 -48.87 5.85
CA TRP A 35 24.34 -48.54 4.73
C TRP A 35 23.07 -47.79 5.19
N GLU A 36 22.52 -48.12 6.36
CA GLU A 36 21.36 -47.44 6.92
C GLU A 36 21.73 -45.98 7.29
N LYS A 37 22.95 -45.76 7.80
CA LYS A 37 23.48 -44.42 8.09
C LYS A 37 23.62 -43.55 6.85
N ILE A 38 24.17 -44.10 5.75
CA ILE A 38 24.33 -43.35 4.49
C ILE A 38 22.96 -42.95 3.92
N LEU A 39 21.98 -43.86 3.99
CA LEU A 39 20.65 -43.61 3.46
C LEU A 39 19.86 -42.61 4.31
N LEU A 40 19.96 -42.69 5.64
CA LEU A 40 19.40 -41.68 6.55
C LEU A 40 20.05 -40.31 6.34
N LEU A 41 21.39 -40.24 6.21
CA LEU A 41 22.10 -39.00 5.92
C LEU A 41 21.62 -38.36 4.61
N SER A 42 21.48 -39.15 3.55
CA SER A 42 20.95 -38.70 2.26
C SER A 42 19.52 -38.14 2.40
N LEU A 43 18.66 -38.81 3.19
CA LEU A 43 17.29 -38.38 3.43
C LEU A 43 17.23 -37.10 4.27
N ILE A 44 18.12 -36.93 5.26
CA ILE A 44 18.26 -35.69 6.05
C ILE A 44 18.65 -34.52 5.14
N VAL A 45 19.65 -34.71 4.28
CA VAL A 45 20.11 -33.68 3.33
C VAL A 45 18.99 -33.32 2.37
N LEU A 46 18.26 -34.30 1.84
CA LEU A 46 17.12 -34.07 0.94
C LEU A 46 15.99 -33.30 1.63
N MET A 47 15.60 -33.67 2.84
CA MET A 47 14.57 -32.96 3.60
C MET A 47 15.00 -31.55 3.98
N PHE A 48 16.28 -31.35 4.30
CA PHE A 48 16.84 -30.00 4.51
C PHE A 48 16.66 -29.12 3.27
N PHE A 49 16.98 -29.63 2.07
CA PHE A 49 16.75 -28.89 0.83
C PHE A 49 15.27 -28.58 0.58
N ILE A 50 14.36 -29.53 0.85
CA ILE A 50 12.90 -29.30 0.70
C ILE A 50 12.40 -28.23 1.68
N THR A 51 12.80 -28.30 2.95
CA THR A 51 12.43 -27.31 3.96
C THR A 51 12.93 -25.92 3.58
N GLN A 52 14.18 -25.81 3.14
CA GLN A 52 14.75 -24.54 2.69
C GLN A 52 14.01 -23.96 1.48
N ALA A 53 13.69 -24.79 0.49
CA ALA A 53 12.91 -24.35 -0.68
C ALA A 53 11.50 -23.88 -0.27
N TYR A 54 10.87 -24.56 0.68
CA TYR A 54 9.56 -24.19 1.21
C TYR A 54 9.60 -22.87 1.98
N GLU A 55 10.59 -22.68 2.85
CA GLU A 55 10.81 -21.42 3.58
C GLU A 55 11.05 -20.25 2.64
N ILE A 56 11.92 -20.40 1.64
CA ILE A 56 12.17 -19.37 0.63
C ILE A 56 10.88 -19.03 -0.13
N LYS A 57 10.08 -20.04 -0.48
CA LYS A 57 8.80 -19.83 -1.17
C LYS A 57 7.80 -19.09 -0.29
N LEU A 58 7.67 -19.47 0.98
CA LEU A 58 6.82 -18.77 1.93
C LEU A 58 7.26 -17.33 2.15
N LEU A 59 8.56 -17.10 2.31
CA LEU A 59 9.14 -15.78 2.48
C LEU A 59 8.92 -14.92 1.23
N SER A 60 9.11 -15.50 0.04
CA SER A 60 8.80 -14.86 -1.23
C SER A 60 7.32 -14.48 -1.32
N MET A 61 6.39 -15.36 -0.93
CA MET A 61 4.96 -15.05 -0.90
C MET A 61 4.63 -13.92 0.08
N MET A 62 5.27 -13.91 1.26
CA MET A 62 5.09 -12.86 2.27
C MET A 62 5.64 -11.51 1.83
N ILE A 63 6.79 -11.48 1.14
CA ILE A 63 7.39 -10.27 0.55
C ILE A 63 6.60 -9.81 -0.68
N SER A 64 6.09 -10.75 -1.48
CA SER A 64 5.33 -10.47 -2.70
C SER A 64 3.91 -9.98 -2.47
N ARG A 65 3.47 -9.86 -1.20
CA ARG A 65 2.24 -9.13 -0.88
C ARG A 65 2.37 -7.79 -1.59
N PRO A 66 1.45 -7.43 -2.49
CA PRO A 66 1.68 -6.35 -3.44
C PRO A 66 1.81 -5.06 -2.64
N ALA A 67 3.06 -4.70 -2.33
CA ALA A 67 3.46 -3.34 -2.06
C ALA A 67 3.51 -2.69 -3.44
N THR A 68 2.33 -2.54 -4.04
CA THR A 68 2.13 -1.67 -5.18
C THR A 68 2.86 -0.38 -4.86
N LYS A 69 3.90 -0.12 -5.65
CA LYS A 69 4.86 0.93 -5.37
C LYS A 69 4.08 2.23 -5.27
N GLU A 70 3.97 2.78 -4.07
CA GLU A 70 3.27 4.05 -3.87
C GLU A 70 3.92 5.11 -4.76
N LEU A 71 3.12 5.72 -5.61
CA LEU A 71 3.59 6.77 -6.52
C LEU A 71 3.80 8.04 -5.70
N LYS A 72 5.06 8.42 -5.49
CA LYS A 72 5.43 9.54 -4.62
C LYS A 72 5.64 10.83 -5.39
N THR A 73 6.03 10.72 -6.66
CA THR A 73 6.40 11.86 -7.50
C THR A 73 5.61 11.88 -8.81
N LEU A 74 5.50 13.07 -9.39
CA LEU A 74 4.87 13.26 -10.70
C LEU A 74 5.63 12.51 -11.82
N ALA A 75 6.95 12.39 -11.70
CA ALA A 75 7.77 11.62 -12.64
C ALA A 75 7.44 10.11 -12.59
N GLU A 76 7.23 9.57 -11.38
CA GLU A 76 6.79 8.18 -11.21
C GLU A 76 5.39 7.98 -11.78
N LEU A 77 4.49 8.94 -11.56
CA LEU A 77 3.15 8.91 -12.16
C LEU A 77 3.23 8.89 -13.69
N GLN A 78 4.08 9.73 -14.29
CA GLN A 78 4.33 9.71 -15.74
C GLN A 78 4.84 8.35 -16.23
N SER A 79 5.77 7.73 -15.49
CA SER A 79 6.30 6.41 -15.86
C SER A 79 5.31 5.26 -15.68
N SER A 80 4.34 5.41 -14.77
CA SER A 80 3.32 4.38 -14.50
C SER A 80 2.25 4.29 -15.59
N GLY A 81 2.10 5.34 -16.40
CA GLY A 81 1.04 5.44 -17.41
C GLY A 81 -0.36 5.73 -16.84
N VAL A 82 -0.50 5.85 -15.51
CA VAL A 82 -1.76 6.23 -14.86
C VAL A 82 -2.12 7.66 -15.26
N LYS A 83 -3.33 7.82 -15.78
CA LYS A 83 -3.85 9.12 -16.22
C LYS A 83 -4.62 9.80 -15.10
N ILE A 84 -4.56 11.12 -15.10
CA ILE A 84 -5.24 11.98 -14.14
C ILE A 84 -6.60 12.36 -14.73
N LYS A 85 -7.69 12.03 -14.05
CA LYS A 85 -9.03 12.43 -14.47
C LYS A 85 -9.38 13.75 -13.79
N ALA A 86 -9.68 14.77 -14.58
CA ALA A 86 -10.07 16.08 -14.06
C ALA A 86 -11.16 16.70 -14.93
N ASP A 87 -12.08 17.42 -14.29
CA ASP A 87 -13.07 18.23 -14.97
C ASP A 87 -12.44 19.57 -15.37
N PHE A 88 -12.25 19.75 -16.68
CA PHE A 88 -11.65 20.97 -17.25
C PHE A 88 -12.52 22.22 -17.05
N LEU A 89 -13.82 22.08 -16.84
CA LEU A 89 -14.72 23.21 -16.60
C LEU A 89 -14.58 23.73 -15.16
N ARG A 90 -14.47 22.81 -14.19
CA ARG A 90 -14.31 23.16 -12.76
C ARG A 90 -12.88 23.55 -12.41
N HIS A 91 -11.89 22.97 -13.07
CA HIS A 91 -10.48 23.21 -12.80
C HIS A 91 -9.70 23.54 -14.09
N PRO A 92 -9.90 24.72 -14.69
CA PRO A 92 -9.23 25.10 -15.94
C PRO A 92 -7.69 25.16 -15.80
N GLY A 93 -7.19 25.34 -14.57
CA GLY A 93 -5.75 25.36 -14.27
C GLY A 93 -5.04 24.01 -14.46
N THR A 94 -5.77 22.88 -14.49
CA THR A 94 -5.15 21.55 -14.68
C THR A 94 -4.77 21.31 -16.13
N LYS A 95 -5.58 21.81 -17.07
CA LYS A 95 -5.32 21.72 -18.52
C LYS A 95 -4.15 22.58 -18.96
N ASN A 96 -4.00 23.76 -18.36
CA ASN A 96 -2.99 24.75 -18.76
C ASN A 96 -1.63 24.53 -18.08
N ASN A 97 -1.45 23.44 -17.32
CA ASN A 97 -0.21 23.16 -16.62
C ASN A 97 0.71 22.30 -17.51
N PRO A 98 1.89 22.81 -17.93
CA PRO A 98 2.79 22.08 -18.83
C PRO A 98 3.31 20.77 -18.24
N GLN A 99 3.30 20.62 -16.91
CA GLN A 99 3.72 19.36 -16.25
C GLN A 99 2.67 18.25 -16.34
N LEU A 100 1.42 18.60 -16.64
CA LEU A 100 0.25 17.71 -16.59
C LEU A 100 -0.40 17.48 -17.96
N GLU A 101 0.00 18.23 -18.99
CA GLU A 101 -0.64 18.26 -20.31
C GLU A 101 -0.87 16.87 -20.94
N ASN A 102 0.11 15.96 -20.80
CA ASN A 102 0.04 14.60 -21.35
C ASN A 102 -0.59 13.56 -20.41
N LEU A 103 -0.87 13.92 -19.16
CA LEU A 103 -1.40 13.01 -18.15
C LEU A 103 -2.89 13.21 -17.90
N VAL A 104 -3.43 14.39 -18.21
CA VAL A 104 -4.80 14.72 -17.82
C VAL A 104 -5.80 14.32 -18.91
N VAL A 105 -6.84 13.61 -18.49
CA VAL A 105 -8.00 13.23 -19.30
C VAL A 105 -9.21 13.98 -18.80
N ASN A 106 -10.02 14.48 -19.73
CA ASN A 106 -11.29 15.11 -19.38
C ASN A 106 -12.25 14.06 -18.79
N GLY A 107 -12.75 14.31 -17.59
CA GLY A 107 -13.78 13.50 -16.96
C GLY A 107 -14.89 14.38 -16.40
N SER A 108 -16.14 13.96 -16.60
CA SER A 108 -17.32 14.63 -16.04
C SER A 108 -17.73 14.09 -14.66
N GLU A 109 -16.98 13.14 -14.12
CA GLU A 109 -17.31 12.50 -12.85
C GLU A 109 -17.07 13.43 -11.67
N GLU A 110 -17.97 13.34 -10.69
CA GLU A 110 -17.84 14.07 -9.44
C GLU A 110 -16.65 13.53 -8.64
N ILE A 111 -15.93 14.42 -7.95
CA ILE A 111 -14.76 14.12 -7.11
C ILE A 111 -15.05 13.00 -6.08
N PHE A 112 -16.32 12.80 -5.75
CA PHE A 112 -16.80 11.82 -4.78
C PHE A 112 -16.99 10.40 -5.33
N ASN A 113 -16.89 10.18 -6.64
CA ASN A 113 -17.05 8.87 -7.26
C ASN A 113 -15.81 8.54 -8.09
N MET A 114 -14.78 8.00 -7.41
CA MET A 114 -13.51 7.64 -8.03
C MET A 114 -13.60 6.22 -8.63
N ASP A 115 -13.12 6.07 -9.87
CA ASP A 115 -13.33 4.87 -10.71
C ASP A 115 -12.33 3.73 -10.48
N MET A 116 -11.46 3.86 -9.49
CA MET A 116 -10.40 2.90 -9.13
C MET A 116 -9.35 2.67 -10.23
N VAL A 117 -9.35 3.46 -11.31
CA VAL A 117 -8.40 3.32 -12.42
C VAL A 117 -7.56 4.58 -12.58
N HIS A 118 -8.17 5.76 -12.41
CA HIS A 118 -7.50 7.03 -12.64
C HIS A 118 -6.98 7.66 -11.35
N ALA A 119 -5.98 8.52 -11.51
CA ALA A 119 -5.58 9.45 -10.46
C ALA A 119 -6.49 10.69 -10.48
N TYR A 120 -6.68 11.29 -9.31
CA TYR A 120 -7.53 12.45 -9.11
C TYR A 120 -6.76 13.55 -8.39
N ILE A 121 -7.05 14.80 -8.71
CA ILE A 121 -6.49 15.97 -8.01
C ILE A 121 -7.50 16.40 -6.95
N LEU A 122 -7.10 16.35 -5.67
CA LEU A 122 -7.92 16.74 -4.54
C LEU A 122 -7.16 17.65 -3.59
N ASP A 123 -7.89 18.28 -2.69
CA ASP A 123 -7.29 18.84 -1.49
C ASP A 123 -6.84 17.71 -0.53
N ARG A 124 -5.71 17.89 0.17
CA ARG A 124 -5.17 16.86 1.07
C ARG A 124 -6.07 16.54 2.25
N GLU A 125 -6.71 17.54 2.85
CA GLU A 125 -7.57 17.31 4.01
C GLU A 125 -8.86 16.61 3.57
N TRP A 126 -9.42 17.01 2.42
CA TRP A 126 -10.50 16.28 1.78
C TRP A 126 -10.12 14.85 1.39
N ALA A 127 -8.91 14.63 0.86
CA ALA A 127 -8.42 13.31 0.52
C ALA A 127 -8.32 12.40 1.77
N LYS A 128 -7.77 12.89 2.88
CA LYS A 128 -7.70 12.12 4.14
C LYS A 128 -9.08 11.66 4.62
N ILE A 129 -10.11 12.48 4.42
CA ILE A 129 -11.49 12.14 4.81
C ILE A 129 -12.12 11.15 3.83
N MET A 130 -11.86 11.29 2.53
CA MET A 130 -12.49 10.45 1.51
C MET A 130 -11.84 9.09 1.33
N LEU A 131 -10.52 8.99 1.43
CA LEU A 131 -9.76 7.76 1.14
C LEU A 131 -10.21 6.53 1.94
N PRO A 132 -10.59 6.63 3.23
CA PRO A 132 -11.13 5.49 3.97
C PRO A 132 -12.39 4.86 3.34
N MET A 133 -13.16 5.60 2.55
CA MET A 133 -14.33 5.07 1.83
C MET A 133 -13.97 4.11 0.70
N TYR A 134 -12.73 4.18 0.19
CA TYR A 134 -12.22 3.33 -0.90
C TYR A 134 -11.34 2.19 -0.40
N TYR A 135 -11.52 1.78 0.85
CA TYR A 135 -10.83 0.64 1.44
C TYR A 135 -11.41 -0.68 0.91
N ASP A 136 -10.56 -1.58 0.42
CA ASP A 136 -10.98 -2.92 0.02
C ASP A 136 -10.99 -3.85 1.24
N PRO A 137 -12.16 -4.31 1.72
CA PRO A 137 -12.23 -5.17 2.90
C PRO A 137 -11.73 -6.59 2.63
N VAL A 138 -11.77 -7.06 1.39
CA VAL A 138 -11.36 -8.41 1.00
C VAL A 138 -9.84 -8.48 0.95
N GLN A 139 -9.21 -7.50 0.31
CA GLN A 139 -7.76 -7.45 0.16
C GLN A 139 -7.05 -6.78 1.35
N ARG A 140 -7.81 -6.08 2.19
CA ARG A 140 -7.32 -5.24 3.30
C ARG A 140 -6.31 -4.18 2.84
N LEU A 141 -6.54 -3.62 1.66
CA LEU A 141 -5.66 -2.66 1.01
C LEU A 141 -6.40 -1.36 0.75
N GLN A 142 -5.67 -0.25 0.87
CA GLN A 142 -6.15 1.07 0.49
C GLN A 142 -5.93 1.21 -1.02
N ARG A 143 -7.01 1.33 -1.79
CA ARG A 143 -6.94 1.40 -3.26
C ARG A 143 -6.40 2.73 -3.78
N TYR A 144 -6.34 3.73 -2.91
CA TYR A 144 -5.84 5.05 -3.23
C TYR A 144 -4.83 5.47 -2.18
N SER A 145 -3.75 6.12 -2.63
CA SER A 145 -2.74 6.74 -1.77
C SER A 145 -2.54 8.21 -2.12
N ILE A 146 -2.22 9.02 -1.10
CA ILE A 146 -1.93 10.45 -1.28
C ILE A 146 -0.48 10.57 -1.72
N MET A 147 -0.25 11.17 -2.88
CA MET A 147 1.10 11.46 -3.34
C MET A 147 1.81 12.46 -2.42
N GLU A 148 3.08 12.19 -2.11
CA GLU A 148 3.90 13.04 -1.25
C GLU A 148 4.11 14.43 -1.87
N GLN A 149 4.42 14.47 -3.17
CA GLN A 149 4.55 15.71 -3.93
C GLN A 149 3.20 16.41 -4.12
N SER A 150 3.12 17.69 -3.75
CA SER A 150 1.98 18.57 -4.07
C SER A 150 2.15 19.24 -5.44
N LEU A 151 1.04 19.65 -6.05
CA LEU A 151 1.05 20.47 -7.25
C LEU A 151 1.26 21.97 -6.96
N GLY A 152 1.28 22.34 -5.68
CA GLY A 152 1.43 23.72 -5.23
C GLY A 152 0.79 23.95 -3.87
N VAL A 153 1.04 25.15 -3.32
CA VAL A 153 0.40 25.64 -2.10
C VAL A 153 -0.59 26.73 -2.51
N TYR A 154 -1.85 26.56 -2.17
CA TYR A 154 -2.90 27.52 -2.50
C TYR A 154 -3.45 28.09 -1.20
N PRO A 155 -3.38 29.42 -0.98
CA PRO A 155 -3.93 30.01 0.23
C PRO A 155 -5.45 29.84 0.25
N VAL A 156 -6.01 29.60 1.44
CA VAL A 156 -7.46 29.62 1.63
C VAL A 156 -7.95 31.05 1.36
N MET A 157 -8.83 31.18 0.38
CA MET A 157 -9.41 32.47 0.00
C MET A 157 -10.87 32.53 0.41
N PHE A 158 -11.24 33.60 1.10
CA PHE A 158 -12.63 33.92 1.38
C PHE A 158 -13.16 34.84 0.29
N MET A 159 -14.19 34.40 -0.42
CA MET A 159 -14.86 35.20 -1.43
C MET A 159 -15.92 36.07 -0.75
N LEU A 160 -15.67 37.38 -0.66
CA LEU A 160 -16.62 38.37 -0.16
C LEU A 160 -17.11 39.27 -1.31
N GLN A 161 -18.28 39.89 -1.12
CA GLN A 161 -18.79 40.88 -2.07
C GLN A 161 -17.82 42.05 -2.21
N LYS A 162 -17.52 42.44 -3.45
CA LYS A 162 -16.66 43.58 -3.76
C LYS A 162 -17.23 44.85 -3.11
N ARG A 163 -16.43 45.52 -2.27
CA ARG A 163 -16.81 46.70 -1.46
C ARG A 163 -17.85 46.44 -0.37
N GLY A 164 -17.93 45.22 0.17
CA GLY A 164 -18.73 44.96 1.35
C GLY A 164 -18.21 45.75 2.57
N PRO A 165 -19.09 46.36 3.38
CA PRO A 165 -18.68 47.13 4.57
C PRO A 165 -17.99 46.25 5.63
N PHE A 166 -18.16 44.93 5.55
CA PHE A 166 -17.57 43.96 6.48
C PHE A 166 -16.18 43.47 6.07
N MET A 167 -15.67 43.85 4.90
CA MET A 167 -14.40 43.31 4.39
C MET A 167 -13.23 43.62 5.35
N GLU A 168 -13.17 44.85 5.83
CA GLU A 168 -12.11 45.31 6.73
C GLU A 168 -12.22 44.63 8.09
N HIS A 169 -13.42 44.64 8.70
CA HIS A 169 -13.67 43.98 9.98
C HIS A 169 -13.37 42.47 9.92
N PHE A 170 -13.79 41.80 8.84
CA PHE A 170 -13.50 40.38 8.63
C PHE A 170 -11.99 40.11 8.56
N GLY A 171 -11.25 40.95 7.82
CA GLY A 171 -9.79 40.86 7.72
C GLY A 171 -9.11 41.01 9.08
N THR A 172 -9.51 42.01 9.87
CA THR A 172 -8.95 42.23 11.23
C THR A 172 -9.28 41.08 12.18
N THR A 173 -10.51 40.57 12.17
CA THR A 173 -10.89 39.43 13.02
C THR A 173 -10.14 38.16 12.61
N LEU A 174 -10.02 37.89 11.31
CA LEU A 174 -9.28 36.74 10.82
C LEU A 174 -7.79 36.83 11.21
N ALA A 175 -7.18 38.01 11.08
CA ALA A 175 -5.81 38.25 11.54
C ALA A 175 -5.67 37.95 13.03
N GLY A 176 -6.59 38.45 13.86
CA GLY A 176 -6.61 38.15 15.29
C GLY A 176 -6.75 36.66 15.61
N PHE A 177 -7.55 35.89 14.87
CA PHE A 177 -7.67 34.44 15.04
C PHE A 177 -6.41 33.69 14.63
N VAL A 178 -5.72 34.14 13.60
CA VAL A 178 -4.44 33.56 13.16
C VAL A 178 -3.34 33.88 14.17
N GLU A 179 -3.20 35.14 14.58
CA GLU A 179 -2.16 35.59 15.52
C GLU A 179 -2.32 34.99 16.91
N SER A 180 -3.56 34.81 17.39
CA SER A 180 -3.84 34.16 18.68
C SER A 180 -3.64 32.64 18.67
N GLY A 181 -3.40 32.03 17.50
CA GLY A 181 -3.29 30.57 17.34
C GLY A 181 -4.63 29.84 17.44
N ILE A 182 -5.75 30.53 17.62
CA ILE A 182 -7.10 29.93 17.64
C ILE A 182 -7.38 29.23 16.30
N TYR A 183 -6.96 29.82 15.19
CA TYR A 183 -7.13 29.22 13.87
C TYR A 183 -6.39 27.87 13.73
N ASP A 184 -5.16 27.78 14.23
CA ASP A 184 -4.37 26.53 14.21
C ASP A 184 -4.91 25.48 15.20
N PHE A 185 -5.43 25.93 16.34
CA PHE A 185 -6.12 25.04 17.28
C PHE A 185 -7.40 24.46 16.65
N LEU A 186 -8.21 25.31 16.01
CA LEU A 186 -9.45 24.89 15.34
C LEU A 186 -9.18 24.01 14.12
N SER A 187 -8.10 24.25 13.36
CA SER A 187 -7.72 23.40 12.22
C SER A 187 -7.26 22.01 12.64
N LYS A 188 -6.71 21.88 13.85
CA LYS A 188 -6.33 20.58 14.44
C LYS A 188 -7.49 19.88 15.14
N ALA A 189 -8.37 20.63 15.81
CA ALA A 189 -9.48 20.11 16.60
C ALA A 189 -10.76 19.82 15.77
N SER A 190 -10.88 20.41 14.60
CA SER A 190 -11.98 20.21 13.66
C SER A 190 -11.44 20.31 12.25
N ILE A 191 -12.08 19.61 11.31
CA ILE A 191 -11.75 19.57 9.88
C ILE A 191 -11.77 20.99 9.30
N PHE A 192 -10.69 21.75 9.48
CA PHE A 192 -10.51 23.06 8.88
C PHE A 192 -9.36 22.92 7.88
N VAL A 193 -9.82 22.73 6.65
CA VAL A 193 -9.09 22.46 5.43
C VAL A 193 -7.98 23.50 5.27
N THR A 194 -6.74 23.07 5.52
CA THR A 194 -5.55 23.76 5.01
C THR A 194 -5.28 23.14 3.65
N ILE A 195 -5.26 23.95 2.59
CA ILE A 195 -5.20 23.45 1.21
C ILE A 195 -3.77 23.36 0.69
N PRO A 196 -3.16 22.17 0.71
CA PRO A 196 -2.32 21.75 -0.38
C PRO A 196 -3.15 20.85 -1.29
N ILE A 197 -3.16 21.19 -2.58
CA ILE A 197 -3.79 20.36 -3.61
C ILE A 197 -2.82 19.20 -3.89
N HIS A 198 -3.24 17.99 -3.52
CA HIS A 198 -2.50 16.74 -3.73
C HIS A 198 -3.25 15.80 -4.67
N LEU A 199 -2.49 15.08 -5.47
CA LEU A 199 -3.06 13.96 -6.23
C LEU A 199 -3.35 12.77 -5.30
N GLY A 200 -4.58 12.28 -5.33
CA GLY A 200 -4.95 10.94 -4.90
C GLY A 200 -4.78 10.01 -6.10
N VAL A 201 -3.86 9.06 -6.02
CA VAL A 201 -3.57 8.15 -7.14
C VAL A 201 -4.19 6.79 -6.85
N SER A 202 -4.93 6.24 -7.82
CA SER A 202 -5.45 4.87 -7.74
C SER A 202 -4.31 3.89 -7.93
N VAL A 203 -4.33 2.84 -7.13
CA VAL A 203 -3.32 1.80 -7.08
C VAL A 203 -3.99 0.50 -7.53
N GLU A 204 -3.64 0.06 -8.75
CA GLU A 204 -4.00 -1.27 -9.29
C GLU A 204 -3.15 -2.38 -8.66
#